data_AF-A0A5D2APE1-F1
#
_entry.id   AF-A0A5D2APE1-F1
#
_cell.length_a   1.000
_cell.length_b   1.000
_cell.length_c   1.000
_cell.angle_alpha   90.00
_cell.angle_beta   90.00
_cell.angle_gamma   90.00
#
_symmetry.space_group_name_H-M   'P 1'
#
loop_
_entity.id
_entity.type
_entity.pdbx_description
1 polymer ?
#
loop_
_entity_poly.entity_id
_entity_poly.type
_entity_poly.pdbx_seq_one_letter_code
_entity_poly.pdbx_strand_id
1 'polypeptide(L)'
;MHHQSIAFKPLQFPFPPRLHPPNAIPSRRLFPLHLNTTAYSPCSASSCQSFHIPLPTHPPRSLPSSNSTKNAALKTVDVATLGNLCVDIVLNVPKLPPSSKGARKAIMEQLSSSPPDKQYWEAGGNCNVAIAAARLGLNCITIGYVGNEIYGKFLLDVLRDEGIRMVGMNEEADVVNSPSASHQTLLCWVLVDPLQKHGFCSPADFFEEPAFSWMSTLSEEVKRGIKRSRILFCNGYDFDELCPGLILSAVDYAIEAGTSVFFDPGPRGKSLLRGTMEEQKALRHFLRMSDVLLLTSDEAESLTGIANPILAGQELLRTGVRTKWVVVKMGPRGSILITTSNITCASAFKVKVMDTVGCGDSFVAAIAFGFIHNIPLVTTLAFANAVGAATAMGCGAGRNVAALKQVVELMEAPNLNEDDEFWNELLGEHLDSQEVTFLSKMILNGSNGRMNRVSFQKAVSELLPKLKSSQLEGTLSC
;
A
#
# COMPACT_ATOMS: atom_id res chain seq x y z
N MET A 1 -24.96 24.34 -50.12
CA MET A 1 -24.47 25.04 -48.92
C MET A 1 -23.24 24.30 -48.44
N HIS A 2 -22.09 24.96 -48.40
CA HIS A 2 -20.79 24.32 -48.21
C HIS A 2 -20.60 23.77 -46.79
N HIS A 3 -20.32 22.47 -46.70
CA HIS A 3 -19.70 21.83 -45.54
C HIS A 3 -18.19 22.12 -45.54
N GLN A 4 -17.67 22.71 -44.47
CA GLN A 4 -16.24 22.70 -44.16
C GLN A 4 -16.00 21.80 -42.95
N SER A 5 -15.30 20.69 -43.21
CA SER A 5 -14.70 19.82 -42.20
C SER A 5 -13.44 20.52 -41.67
N ILE A 6 -13.40 20.82 -40.38
CA ILE A 6 -12.18 21.32 -39.71
C ILE A 6 -11.39 20.09 -39.27
N ALA A 7 -10.40 19.72 -40.07
CA ALA A 7 -9.37 18.76 -39.66
C ALA A 7 -8.40 19.47 -38.70
N PHE A 8 -8.40 19.08 -37.42
CA PHE A 8 -7.37 19.51 -36.49
C PHE A 8 -6.09 18.70 -36.72
N LYS A 9 -4.98 19.41 -36.96
CA LYS A 9 -3.63 18.83 -36.97
C LYS A 9 -3.31 18.24 -35.58
N PRO A 10 -2.51 17.16 -35.52
CA PRO A 10 -2.06 16.59 -34.25
C PRO A 10 -1.24 17.62 -33.48
N LEU A 11 -1.63 17.86 -32.22
CA LEU A 11 -0.90 18.71 -31.27
C LEU A 11 0.45 18.06 -30.97
N GLN A 12 1.52 18.65 -31.48
CA GLN A 12 2.89 18.33 -31.05
C GLN A 12 3.16 19.06 -29.73
N PHE A 13 3.27 18.32 -28.64
CA PHE A 13 3.72 18.84 -27.35
C PHE A 13 5.25 18.84 -27.29
N PRO A 14 5.90 19.90 -26.78
CA PRO A 14 7.34 19.91 -26.61
C PRO A 14 7.74 19.01 -25.43
N PHE A 15 8.51 17.96 -25.70
CA PHE A 15 9.11 17.09 -24.69
C PHE A 15 10.38 17.71 -24.10
N PRO A 16 10.67 17.56 -22.79
CA PRO A 16 12.02 17.70 -22.28
C PRO A 16 12.89 16.49 -22.72
N PRO A 17 14.21 16.66 -22.90
CA PRO A 17 15.08 15.60 -23.39
C PRO A 17 15.16 14.44 -22.38
N ARG A 18 14.83 13.22 -22.84
CA ARG A 18 15.09 11.99 -22.08
C ARG A 18 16.61 11.78 -21.96
N LEU A 19 17.09 11.53 -20.75
CA LEU A 19 18.41 10.95 -20.52
C LEU A 19 18.35 9.46 -20.93
N HIS A 20 19.15 9.09 -21.93
CA HIS A 20 19.33 7.70 -22.33
C HIS A 20 20.03 6.89 -21.22
N PRO A 21 19.66 5.62 -21.00
CA PRO A 21 20.45 4.71 -20.16
C PRO A 21 21.80 4.42 -20.83
N PRO A 22 22.90 4.26 -20.08
CA PRO A 22 24.20 3.95 -20.66
C PRO A 22 24.22 2.53 -21.24
N ASN A 23 24.77 2.46 -22.45
CA ASN A 23 25.09 1.33 -23.32
C ASN A 23 25.13 -0.09 -22.70
N ALA A 24 24.51 -1.01 -23.44
CA ALA A 24 24.67 -2.45 -23.31
C ALA A 24 26.14 -2.88 -23.44
N ILE A 25 26.60 -3.69 -22.48
CA ILE A 25 27.91 -4.35 -22.51
C ILE A 25 27.82 -5.57 -23.45
N PRO A 26 28.79 -5.77 -24.37
CA PRO A 26 28.72 -6.83 -25.35
C PRO A 26 28.95 -8.22 -24.76
N SER A 27 28.19 -9.18 -25.29
CA SER A 27 28.23 -10.61 -25.02
C SER A 27 29.63 -11.22 -25.15
N ARG A 28 30.16 -11.78 -24.06
CA ARG A 28 31.35 -12.65 -24.09
C ARG A 28 30.94 -14.09 -24.38
N ARG A 29 31.60 -14.67 -25.38
CA ARG A 29 31.54 -16.07 -25.80
C ARG A 29 31.93 -16.99 -24.64
N LEU A 30 31.08 -17.99 -24.35
CA LEU A 30 31.41 -19.15 -23.52
C LEU A 30 31.94 -20.27 -24.43
N PHE A 31 33.14 -20.78 -24.11
CA PHE A 31 33.64 -22.07 -24.60
C PHE A 31 33.30 -23.17 -23.58
N PRO A 32 33.08 -24.42 -24.01
CA PRO A 32 32.58 -25.50 -23.16
C PRO A 32 33.72 -26.17 -22.38
N LEU A 33 33.45 -26.56 -21.13
CA LEU A 33 34.32 -27.48 -20.38
C LEU A 33 33.54 -28.72 -19.96
N HIS A 34 34.26 -29.82 -20.09
CA HIS A 34 33.85 -31.21 -20.19
C HIS A 34 33.08 -31.79 -18.99
N LEU A 35 32.19 -32.72 -19.32
CA LEU A 35 31.74 -33.80 -18.44
C LEU A 35 32.93 -34.60 -17.91
N ASN A 36 32.88 -34.95 -16.62
CA ASN A 36 33.51 -36.16 -16.13
C ASN A 36 32.56 -36.91 -15.20
N THR A 37 32.14 -38.06 -15.70
CA THR A 37 31.43 -39.14 -15.03
C THR A 37 32.38 -39.91 -14.12
N THR A 38 31.95 -40.25 -12.91
CA THR A 38 32.36 -41.50 -12.25
C THR A 38 31.20 -42.07 -11.45
N ALA A 39 31.19 -43.40 -11.43
CA ALA A 39 30.07 -44.29 -11.20
C ALA A 39 30.18 -45.02 -9.85
N TYR A 40 29.01 -45.32 -9.26
CA TYR A 40 28.62 -46.51 -8.49
C TYR A 40 29.53 -47.08 -7.37
N SER A 41 28.98 -47.24 -6.15
CA SER A 41 28.46 -48.55 -5.66
C SER A 41 27.95 -48.49 -4.19
N PRO A 42 27.08 -49.45 -3.74
CA PRO A 42 26.24 -49.37 -2.54
C PRO A 42 26.58 -50.42 -1.44
N CYS A 43 26.08 -50.21 -0.21
CA CYS A 43 25.79 -51.18 0.88
C CYS A 43 25.57 -50.35 2.18
N SER A 44 24.78 -50.69 3.20
CA SER A 44 23.96 -51.84 3.59
C SER A 44 23.13 -51.41 4.81
N ALA A 45 21.99 -52.09 5.04
CA ALA A 45 21.11 -51.89 6.18
C ALA A 45 21.66 -52.47 7.50
N SER A 46 21.31 -51.86 8.64
CA SER A 46 21.09 -52.57 9.92
C SER A 46 20.48 -51.67 11.00
N SER A 47 19.27 -52.04 11.43
CA SER A 47 18.70 -52.08 12.79
C SER A 47 19.13 -51.07 13.86
N CYS A 48 18.15 -50.41 14.50
CA CYS A 48 18.24 -50.01 15.90
C CYS A 48 16.94 -50.31 16.65
N GLN A 49 17.13 -50.85 17.85
CA GLN A 49 16.18 -51.55 18.70
C GLN A 49 15.25 -50.62 19.48
N SER A 50 14.04 -51.13 19.71
CA SER A 50 13.06 -50.66 20.68
C SER A 50 13.52 -50.93 22.13
N PHE A 51 13.45 -49.91 22.99
CA PHE A 51 13.53 -50.04 24.44
C PHE A 51 12.22 -49.56 25.08
N HIS A 52 11.60 -50.45 25.84
CA HIS A 52 10.48 -50.24 26.76
C HIS A 52 11.01 -50.07 28.20
N ILE A 53 10.12 -49.63 29.12
CA ILE A 53 10.10 -49.77 30.61
C ILE A 53 10.11 -48.38 31.33
N PRO A 54 9.35 -48.13 32.43
CA PRO A 54 7.98 -48.52 32.82
C PRO A 54 7.13 -47.32 33.36
N LEU A 55 5.82 -47.53 33.56
CA LEU A 55 4.95 -46.64 34.35
C LEU A 55 5.08 -46.89 35.87
N PRO A 56 4.92 -45.84 36.70
CA PRO A 56 4.29 -45.97 38.02
C PRO A 56 3.01 -45.13 38.15
N THR A 57 2.11 -45.66 38.97
CA THR A 57 0.72 -45.25 39.22
C THR A 57 0.55 -44.29 40.42
N HIS A 58 -0.33 -43.30 40.25
CA HIS A 58 -1.16 -42.54 41.25
C HIS A 58 -0.67 -41.21 41.91
N PRO A 59 -1.61 -40.27 42.23
CA PRO A 59 -1.53 -38.82 41.96
C PRO A 59 -1.41 -37.92 43.21
N PRO A 60 -1.25 -36.56 43.09
CA PRO A 60 -2.42 -35.66 43.23
C PRO A 60 -2.36 -34.30 42.48
N ARG A 61 -3.57 -33.81 42.12
CA ARG A 61 -4.03 -32.40 41.93
C ARG A 61 -3.03 -31.32 41.46
N SER A 62 -3.28 -30.78 40.26
CA SER A 62 -3.19 -29.33 39.98
C SER A 62 -3.98 -28.91 38.73
N LEU A 63 -4.44 -27.66 38.80
CA LEU A 63 -5.31 -26.84 37.95
C LEU A 63 -5.29 -27.06 36.41
N PRO A 64 -6.39 -26.75 35.69
CA PRO A 64 -6.43 -26.88 34.24
C PRO A 64 -5.54 -25.82 33.59
N SER A 65 -4.41 -26.26 33.04
CA SER A 65 -3.63 -25.49 32.07
C SER A 65 -4.37 -25.47 30.74
N SER A 66 -4.98 -24.34 30.40
CA SER A 66 -5.53 -24.10 29.06
C SER A 66 -4.41 -23.83 28.07
N ASN A 67 -3.71 -24.88 27.62
CA ASN A 67 -2.92 -24.82 26.39
C ASN A 67 -3.89 -24.98 25.21
N SER A 68 -4.59 -23.90 24.85
CA SER A 68 -5.17 -23.79 23.50
C SER A 68 -4.08 -23.28 22.55
N THR A 69 -3.18 -24.16 22.14
CA THR A 69 -2.39 -23.94 20.93
C THR A 69 -3.35 -23.96 19.75
N LYS A 70 -3.96 -22.80 19.45
CA LYS A 70 -4.58 -22.58 18.15
C LYS A 70 -3.46 -22.81 17.12
N ASN A 71 -3.61 -23.82 16.28
CA ASN A 71 -2.79 -23.97 15.07
C ASN A 71 -2.98 -22.68 14.26
N ALA A 72 -2.10 -21.70 14.47
CA ALA A 72 -2.06 -20.51 13.63
C ALA A 72 -1.71 -21.00 12.23
N ALA A 73 -2.69 -20.99 11.33
CA ALA A 73 -2.45 -21.33 9.94
C ALA A 73 -1.28 -20.48 9.44
N LEU A 74 -0.27 -21.13 8.84
CA LEU A 74 0.91 -20.45 8.33
C LEU A 74 0.46 -19.36 7.34
N LYS A 75 0.71 -18.10 7.69
CA LYS A 75 0.49 -16.95 6.81
C LYS A 75 1.67 -16.90 5.84
N THR A 76 1.40 -17.14 4.55
CA THR A 76 2.44 -17.22 3.51
C THR A 76 2.52 -15.95 2.67
N VAL A 77 1.55 -15.05 2.80
CA VAL A 77 1.50 -13.76 2.09
C VAL A 77 1.65 -12.66 3.14
N ASP A 78 2.49 -11.68 2.88
CA ASP A 78 2.70 -10.55 3.78
C ASP A 78 1.58 -9.52 3.63
N VAL A 79 1.30 -9.09 2.40
CA VAL A 79 0.30 -8.06 2.10
C VAL A 79 -0.62 -8.52 0.97
N ALA A 80 -1.93 -8.50 1.23
CA ALA A 80 -2.97 -8.52 0.21
C ALA A 80 -3.61 -7.14 0.10
N THR A 81 -3.81 -6.63 -1.11
CA THR A 81 -4.69 -5.46 -1.33
C THR A 81 -6.07 -5.91 -1.80
N LEU A 82 -7.13 -5.18 -1.47
CA LEU A 82 -8.50 -5.45 -1.92
C LEU A 82 -8.99 -4.40 -2.91
N GLY A 83 -9.48 -4.81 -4.08
CA GLY A 83 -10.04 -3.92 -5.10
C GLY A 83 -9.07 -2.86 -5.60
N ASN A 84 -9.64 -1.86 -6.25
CA ASN A 84 -9.01 -0.68 -6.82
C ASN A 84 -7.84 -0.99 -7.77
N LEU A 85 -8.05 -1.94 -8.68
CA LEU A 85 -7.07 -2.26 -9.72
C LEU A 85 -7.42 -1.47 -10.98
N CYS A 86 -6.66 -0.42 -11.27
CA CYS A 86 -6.90 0.45 -12.41
C CYS A 86 -5.66 0.70 -13.24
N VAL A 87 -5.86 1.11 -14.49
CA VAL A 87 -4.81 1.69 -15.33
C VAL A 87 -4.89 3.20 -15.22
N ASP A 88 -3.80 3.80 -14.74
CA ASP A 88 -3.61 5.24 -14.76
C ASP A 88 -3.17 5.69 -16.15
N ILE A 89 -3.85 6.70 -16.69
CA ILE A 89 -3.56 7.33 -17.97
C ILE A 89 -3.01 8.72 -17.68
N VAL A 90 -1.67 8.86 -17.72
CA VAL A 90 -0.99 10.09 -17.30
C VAL A 90 -0.89 11.07 -18.46
N LEU A 91 -1.57 12.22 -18.36
CA LEU A 91 -1.61 13.24 -19.40
C LEU A 91 -1.24 14.62 -18.85
N ASN A 92 -0.35 15.31 -19.55
CA ASN A 92 -0.11 16.73 -19.31
C ASN A 92 -1.23 17.57 -19.93
N VAL A 93 -1.83 18.44 -19.13
CA VAL A 93 -2.92 19.34 -19.54
C VAL A 93 -2.52 20.80 -19.28
N PRO A 94 -2.99 21.76 -20.09
CA PRO A 94 -2.69 23.17 -19.84
C PRO A 94 -3.30 23.69 -18.53
N LYS A 95 -4.41 23.08 -18.09
CA LYS A 95 -5.12 23.42 -16.86
C LYS A 95 -5.93 22.20 -16.39
N LEU A 96 -5.99 22.00 -15.08
CA LEU A 96 -6.86 20.99 -14.49
C LEU A 96 -8.35 21.26 -14.76
N PRO A 97 -9.19 20.20 -14.82
CA PRO A 97 -10.62 20.35 -15.00
C PRO A 97 -11.26 21.28 -13.96
N PRO A 98 -12.27 22.07 -14.35
CA PRO A 98 -13.01 22.91 -13.41
C PRO A 98 -13.80 22.05 -12.40
N SER A 99 -14.22 22.64 -11.28
CA SER A 99 -14.95 21.94 -10.22
C SER A 99 -16.36 21.46 -10.64
N SER A 100 -16.97 22.09 -11.64
CA SER A 100 -18.32 21.76 -12.12
C SER A 100 -18.43 20.32 -12.61
N LYS A 101 -19.38 19.56 -12.06
CA LYS A 101 -19.63 18.14 -12.44
C LYS A 101 -19.90 17.99 -13.93
N GLY A 102 -20.73 18.86 -14.51
CA GLY A 102 -21.06 18.80 -15.95
C GLY A 102 -19.85 19.05 -16.85
N ALA A 103 -19.00 20.01 -16.49
CA ALA A 103 -17.79 20.30 -17.26
C ALA A 103 -16.75 19.17 -17.14
N ARG A 104 -16.59 18.57 -15.95
CA ARG A 104 -15.74 17.37 -15.79
C ARG A 104 -16.26 16.20 -16.60
N LYS A 105 -17.57 15.98 -16.64
CA LYS A 105 -18.19 14.92 -17.44
C LYS A 105 -17.90 15.10 -18.93
N ALA A 106 -18.08 16.30 -19.46
CA ALA A 106 -17.80 16.59 -20.88
C ALA A 106 -16.32 16.37 -21.24
N ILE A 107 -15.39 16.78 -20.36
CA ILE A 107 -13.96 16.49 -20.54
C ILE A 107 -13.72 14.98 -20.51
N MET A 108 -14.36 14.24 -19.61
CA MET A 108 -14.18 12.78 -19.51
C MET A 108 -14.71 12.04 -20.74
N GLU A 109 -15.87 12.44 -21.25
CA GLU A 109 -16.44 11.92 -22.50
C GLU A 109 -15.47 12.18 -23.68
N GLN A 110 -14.84 13.35 -23.72
CA GLN A 110 -13.82 13.66 -24.73
C GLN A 110 -12.55 12.82 -24.56
N LEU A 111 -12.00 12.70 -23.34
CA LEU A 111 -10.80 11.92 -23.06
C LEU A 111 -11.00 10.42 -23.32
N SER A 112 -12.21 9.92 -23.08
CA SER A 112 -12.59 8.52 -23.26
C SER A 112 -13.11 8.20 -24.67
N SER A 113 -13.17 9.21 -25.57
CA SER A 113 -13.71 9.04 -26.93
C SER A 113 -12.86 8.13 -27.82
N SER A 114 -11.59 7.92 -27.45
CA SER A 114 -10.69 6.97 -28.11
C SER A 114 -9.79 6.29 -27.08
N PRO A 115 -9.38 5.02 -27.30
CA PRO A 115 -8.42 4.35 -26.44
C PRO A 115 -7.13 5.17 -26.28
N PRO A 116 -6.68 5.49 -25.05
CA PRO A 116 -5.42 6.18 -24.83
C PRO A 116 -4.24 5.33 -25.30
N ASP A 117 -3.20 6.00 -25.79
CA ASP A 117 -1.96 5.33 -26.22
C ASP A 117 -1.25 4.67 -25.03
N LYS A 118 -0.81 3.42 -25.21
CA LYS A 118 -0.13 2.59 -24.21
C LYS A 118 1.11 3.25 -23.60
N GLN A 119 1.75 4.18 -24.30
CA GLN A 119 2.91 4.91 -23.75
C GLN A 119 2.58 5.78 -22.52
N TYR A 120 1.29 6.08 -22.27
CA TYR A 120 0.83 6.88 -21.13
C TYR A 120 0.25 6.03 -19.99
N TRP A 121 0.29 4.70 -20.11
CA TRP A 121 -0.32 3.80 -19.15
C TRP A 121 0.64 3.47 -18.01
N GLU A 122 0.12 3.52 -16.80
CA GLU A 122 0.73 2.94 -15.62
C GLU A 122 -0.24 2.08 -14.83
N ALA A 123 0.29 1.16 -14.04
CA ALA A 123 -0.52 0.46 -13.04
C ALA A 123 -0.87 1.44 -11.92
N GLY A 124 -2.15 1.56 -11.61
CA GLY A 124 -2.69 2.54 -10.66
C GLY A 124 -3.45 1.90 -9.50
N GLY A 125 -3.96 2.76 -8.63
CA GLY A 125 -4.75 2.36 -7.48
C GLY A 125 -3.95 1.51 -6.49
N ASN A 126 -4.56 0.42 -6.01
CA ASN A 126 -3.91 -0.50 -5.07
C ASN A 126 -2.69 -1.23 -5.65
N CYS A 127 -2.48 -1.20 -6.98
CA CYS A 127 -1.23 -1.68 -7.57
C CYS A 127 -0.02 -0.91 -7.01
N ASN A 128 -0.16 0.38 -6.70
CA ASN A 128 0.93 1.19 -6.16
C ASN A 128 1.45 0.65 -4.84
N VAL A 129 0.55 0.31 -3.91
CA VAL A 129 0.90 -0.26 -2.60
C VAL A 129 1.54 -1.64 -2.78
N ALA A 130 0.96 -2.48 -3.62
CA ALA A 130 1.45 -3.83 -3.87
C ALA A 130 2.86 -3.82 -4.49
N ILE A 131 3.09 -2.97 -5.50
CA ILE A 131 4.40 -2.81 -6.16
C ILE A 131 5.43 -2.24 -5.18
N ALA A 132 5.07 -1.19 -4.43
CA ALA A 132 5.98 -0.64 -3.42
C ALA A 132 6.35 -1.71 -2.38
N ALA A 133 5.37 -2.46 -1.86
CA ALA A 133 5.60 -3.52 -0.87
C ALA A 133 6.48 -4.65 -1.42
N ALA A 134 6.22 -5.12 -2.65
CA ALA A 134 7.03 -6.13 -3.31
C ALA A 134 8.49 -5.67 -3.49
N ARG A 135 8.71 -4.40 -3.87
CA ARG A 135 10.04 -3.81 -4.01
C ARG A 135 10.79 -3.65 -2.69
N LEU A 136 10.08 -3.59 -1.55
CA LEU A 136 10.67 -3.65 -0.21
C LEU A 136 10.98 -5.10 0.25
N GLY A 137 10.64 -6.10 -0.56
CA GLY A 137 10.88 -7.51 -0.30
C GLY A 137 9.73 -8.23 0.42
N LEU A 138 8.52 -7.67 0.44
CA LEU A 138 7.34 -8.35 0.99
C LEU A 138 6.70 -9.27 -0.06
N ASN A 139 6.19 -10.42 0.36
CA ASN A 139 5.40 -11.27 -0.53
C ASN A 139 3.97 -10.74 -0.67
N CYS A 140 3.62 -10.28 -1.87
CA CYS A 140 2.37 -9.56 -2.11
C CYS A 140 1.40 -10.30 -3.03
N ILE A 141 0.11 -10.11 -2.77
CA ILE A 141 -0.95 -10.44 -3.71
C ILE A 141 -1.89 -9.25 -3.88
N THR A 142 -2.59 -9.20 -5.00
CA THR A 142 -3.75 -8.31 -5.19
C THR A 142 -5.02 -9.14 -5.29
N ILE A 143 -6.09 -8.69 -4.66
CA ILE A 143 -7.42 -9.31 -4.72
C ILE A 143 -8.34 -8.31 -5.40
N GLY A 144 -8.93 -8.65 -6.53
CA GLY A 144 -9.79 -7.71 -7.27
C GLY A 144 -10.20 -8.24 -8.62
N TYR A 145 -10.75 -7.36 -9.46
CA TYR A 145 -11.16 -7.71 -10.82
C TYR A 145 -10.40 -6.89 -11.86
N VAL A 146 -10.08 -7.54 -12.97
CA VAL A 146 -9.60 -6.89 -14.20
C VAL A 146 -10.34 -7.51 -15.38
N GLY A 147 -10.61 -6.71 -16.40
CA GLY A 147 -11.26 -7.16 -17.62
C GLY A 147 -10.36 -8.03 -18.50
N ASN A 148 -10.96 -8.68 -19.50
CA ASN A 148 -10.26 -9.51 -20.49
C ASN A 148 -9.68 -8.71 -21.68
N GLU A 149 -9.76 -7.40 -21.63
CA GLU A 149 -9.33 -6.46 -22.66
C GLU A 149 -7.82 -6.13 -22.54
N ILE A 150 -7.35 -5.14 -23.29
CA ILE A 150 -5.93 -4.77 -23.34
C ILE A 150 -5.41 -4.16 -22.03
N TYR A 151 -6.28 -3.52 -21.23
CA TYR A 151 -5.91 -2.84 -20.00
C TYR A 151 -5.70 -3.81 -18.84
N GLY A 152 -6.59 -4.79 -18.68
CA GLY A 152 -6.48 -5.85 -17.69
C GLY A 152 -5.30 -6.76 -18.00
N LYS A 153 -5.07 -7.10 -19.28
CA LYS A 153 -3.83 -7.80 -19.70
C LYS A 153 -2.58 -7.01 -19.36
N PHE A 154 -2.58 -5.69 -19.58
CA PHE A 154 -1.48 -4.83 -19.18
C PHE A 154 -1.24 -4.85 -17.67
N LEU A 155 -2.28 -4.74 -16.84
CA LEU A 155 -2.12 -4.84 -15.38
C LEU A 155 -1.57 -6.20 -14.95
N LEU A 156 -2.09 -7.30 -15.51
CA LEU A 156 -1.61 -8.65 -15.22
C LEU A 156 -0.14 -8.83 -15.60
N ASP A 157 0.29 -8.25 -16.73
CA ASP A 157 1.69 -8.25 -17.14
C ASP A 157 2.57 -7.48 -16.14
N VAL A 158 2.16 -6.27 -15.73
CA VAL A 158 2.91 -5.47 -14.75
C VAL A 158 3.00 -6.18 -13.40
N LEU A 159 1.88 -6.72 -12.89
CA LEU A 159 1.87 -7.43 -11.61
C LEU A 159 2.79 -8.66 -11.65
N ARG A 160 2.75 -9.44 -12.73
CA ARG A 160 3.65 -10.60 -12.91
C ARG A 160 5.11 -10.18 -12.94
N ASP A 161 5.45 -9.11 -13.67
CA ASP A 161 6.82 -8.62 -13.80
C ASP A 161 7.37 -8.10 -12.46
N GLU A 162 6.49 -7.62 -11.56
CA GLU A 162 6.83 -7.22 -10.18
C GLU A 162 6.74 -8.39 -9.17
N GLY A 163 6.46 -9.62 -9.63
CA GLY A 163 6.37 -10.81 -8.76
C GLY A 163 5.10 -10.89 -7.91
N ILE A 164 4.05 -10.15 -8.28
CA ILE A 164 2.80 -10.04 -7.52
C ILE A 164 1.73 -10.94 -8.14
N ARG A 165 1.17 -11.85 -7.35
CA ARG A 165 0.08 -12.73 -7.80
C ARG A 165 -1.26 -12.04 -7.63
N MET A 166 -2.12 -12.13 -8.65
CA MET A 166 -3.52 -11.72 -8.54
C MET A 166 -4.41 -12.88 -8.09
N VAL A 167 -5.40 -12.58 -7.25
CA VAL A 167 -6.55 -13.42 -6.93
C VAL A 167 -7.80 -12.73 -7.50
N GLY A 168 -8.39 -13.34 -8.52
CA GLY A 168 -9.54 -12.76 -9.23
C GLY A 168 -10.83 -12.81 -8.40
N MET A 169 -11.56 -11.70 -8.38
CA MET A 169 -12.94 -11.62 -7.91
C MET A 169 -13.87 -11.82 -9.10
N ASN A 170 -14.34 -13.04 -9.30
CA ASN A 170 -15.29 -13.40 -10.36
C ASN A 170 -16.52 -14.07 -9.71
N GLU A 171 -17.69 -13.98 -10.34
CA GLU A 171 -18.79 -14.88 -10.00
C GLU A 171 -18.50 -16.30 -10.49
N GLU A 172 -18.99 -17.30 -9.76
CA GLU A 172 -19.02 -18.69 -10.24
C GLU A 172 -19.96 -18.75 -11.45
N ALA A 173 -19.34 -18.79 -12.63
CA ALA A 173 -19.88 -19.08 -13.97
C ALA A 173 -21.41 -19.19 -14.11
N ASP A 174 -22.06 -18.14 -14.63
CA ASP A 174 -23.17 -18.26 -15.62
C ASP A 174 -23.61 -16.92 -16.24
N VAL A 175 -22.68 -16.03 -16.60
CA VAL A 175 -22.99 -14.91 -17.52
C VAL A 175 -22.04 -14.93 -18.71
N VAL A 176 -22.37 -15.85 -19.60
CA VAL A 176 -21.89 -15.93 -20.98
C VAL A 176 -22.31 -14.65 -21.72
N ASN A 177 -21.32 -13.96 -22.28
CA ASN A 177 -21.45 -13.05 -23.42
C ASN A 177 -22.42 -11.87 -23.30
N SER A 178 -22.08 -10.87 -22.48
CA SER A 178 -22.48 -9.49 -22.80
C SER A 178 -21.33 -8.53 -22.49
N PRO A 179 -20.76 -7.81 -23.48
CA PRO A 179 -19.77 -6.77 -23.23
C PRO A 179 -20.47 -5.54 -22.65
N SER A 180 -20.94 -5.65 -21.42
CA SER A 180 -21.47 -4.54 -20.66
C SER A 180 -20.30 -3.79 -20.00
N ALA A 181 -20.36 -2.47 -19.93
CA ALA A 181 -19.31 -1.63 -19.33
C ALA A 181 -18.93 -2.04 -17.89
N SER A 182 -19.82 -2.75 -17.21
CA SER A 182 -19.63 -3.33 -15.86
C SER A 182 -18.54 -4.39 -15.73
N HIS A 183 -17.91 -4.83 -16.84
CA HIS A 183 -16.88 -5.87 -16.84
C HIS A 183 -15.51 -5.39 -17.38
N GLN A 184 -15.32 -4.08 -17.49
CA GLN A 184 -14.07 -3.48 -17.96
C GLN A 184 -13.13 -3.15 -16.80
N THR A 185 -11.82 -3.23 -17.04
CA THR A 185 -10.79 -2.74 -16.13
C THR A 185 -11.00 -1.25 -15.87
N LEU A 186 -10.84 -0.83 -14.62
CA LEU A 186 -10.94 0.57 -14.24
C LEU A 186 -9.86 1.40 -14.94
N LEU A 187 -10.25 2.57 -15.44
CA LEU A 187 -9.34 3.57 -16.00
C LEU A 187 -9.41 4.84 -15.16
N CYS A 188 -8.26 5.43 -14.88
CA CYS A 188 -8.14 6.70 -14.18
C CYS A 188 -7.28 7.64 -15.00
N TRP A 189 -7.78 8.80 -15.38
CA TRP A 189 -6.97 9.84 -16.01
C TRP A 189 -6.29 10.66 -14.93
N VAL A 190 -4.95 10.61 -14.95
CA VAL A 190 -4.09 11.41 -14.08
C VAL A 190 -3.64 12.63 -14.88
N LEU A 191 -4.32 13.74 -14.67
CA LEU A 191 -4.10 14.99 -15.38
C LEU A 191 -3.09 15.85 -14.62
N VAL A 192 -2.00 16.21 -15.27
CA VAL A 192 -0.89 16.98 -14.67
C VAL A 192 -0.84 18.37 -15.29
N ASP A 193 -0.92 19.42 -14.48
CA ASP A 193 -0.82 20.81 -14.96
C ASP A 193 0.63 21.34 -15.00
N PRO A 194 0.89 22.53 -15.58
CA PRO A 194 2.24 23.09 -15.64
C PRO A 194 2.85 23.43 -14.27
N LEU A 195 2.05 23.46 -13.20
CA LEU A 195 2.49 23.65 -11.81
C LEU A 195 2.70 22.31 -11.08
N GLN A 196 2.65 21.19 -11.79
CA GLN A 196 2.77 19.82 -11.26
C GLN A 196 1.68 19.48 -10.23
N LYS A 197 0.49 20.08 -10.38
CA LYS A 197 -0.71 19.66 -9.65
C LYS A 197 -1.43 18.57 -10.43
N HIS A 198 -2.07 17.69 -9.69
CA HIS A 198 -2.77 16.53 -10.24
C HIS A 198 -4.28 16.68 -10.10
N GLY A 199 -4.99 16.26 -11.15
CA GLY A 199 -6.41 15.99 -11.13
C GLY A 199 -6.64 14.53 -11.52
N PHE A 200 -7.41 13.81 -10.73
CA PHE A 200 -7.79 12.44 -11.00
C PHE A 200 -9.23 12.41 -11.47
N CYS A 201 -9.51 11.68 -12.53
CA CYS A 201 -10.88 11.50 -12.98
C CYS A 201 -11.05 10.15 -13.68
N SER A 202 -12.06 9.41 -13.27
CA SER A 202 -12.45 8.14 -13.89
C SER A 202 -13.84 8.29 -14.53
N PRO A 203 -14.15 7.56 -15.61
CA PRO A 203 -15.52 7.35 -16.04
C PRO A 203 -16.43 6.85 -14.90
N ALA A 204 -15.87 6.07 -13.96
CA ALA A 204 -16.57 5.57 -12.78
C ALA A 204 -17.15 6.70 -11.89
N ASP A 205 -16.48 7.86 -11.83
CA ASP A 205 -16.90 9.02 -11.01
C ASP A 205 -18.28 9.60 -11.37
N PHE A 206 -18.81 9.22 -12.55
CA PHE A 206 -20.06 9.75 -13.09
C PHE A 206 -21.22 8.76 -13.01
N PHE A 207 -21.00 7.56 -12.46
CA PHE A 207 -22.04 6.58 -12.17
C PHE A 207 -22.44 6.65 -10.69
N GLU A 208 -23.69 6.28 -10.39
CA GLU A 208 -24.21 6.25 -9.01
C GLU A 208 -23.96 4.90 -8.33
N GLU A 209 -23.86 3.82 -9.11
CA GLU A 209 -23.56 2.48 -8.61
C GLU A 209 -22.06 2.19 -8.65
N PRO A 210 -21.53 1.38 -7.71
CA PRO A 210 -20.14 0.91 -7.78
C PRO A 210 -19.85 0.18 -9.10
N ALA A 211 -18.61 0.31 -9.59
CA ALA A 211 -18.22 -0.20 -10.90
C ALA A 211 -18.49 -1.71 -11.08
N PHE A 212 -18.34 -2.48 -10.00
CA PHE A 212 -18.56 -3.92 -9.96
C PHE A 212 -19.68 -4.29 -8.99
N SER A 213 -20.80 -3.56 -9.06
CA SER A 213 -21.98 -3.75 -8.20
C SER A 213 -22.58 -5.17 -8.27
N TRP A 214 -22.29 -5.91 -9.33
CA TRP A 214 -22.66 -7.32 -9.50
C TRP A 214 -21.94 -8.26 -8.52
N MET A 215 -20.78 -7.90 -7.98
CA MET A 215 -20.11 -8.70 -6.95
C MET A 215 -20.79 -8.54 -5.60
N SER A 216 -21.35 -9.64 -5.08
CA SER A 216 -22.10 -9.63 -3.81
C SER A 216 -21.51 -10.53 -2.72
N THR A 217 -20.64 -11.48 -3.08
CA THR A 217 -20.07 -12.45 -2.13
C THR A 217 -18.58 -12.69 -2.35
N LEU A 218 -17.88 -13.11 -1.30
CA LEU A 218 -16.48 -13.52 -1.39
C LEU A 218 -16.39 -14.98 -1.82
N SER A 219 -15.72 -15.23 -2.94
CA SER A 219 -15.40 -16.61 -3.36
C SER A 219 -14.47 -17.30 -2.36
N GLU A 220 -14.44 -18.63 -2.39
CA GLU A 220 -13.50 -19.40 -1.55
C GLU A 220 -12.03 -19.11 -1.89
N GLU A 221 -11.73 -18.71 -3.13
CA GLU A 221 -10.38 -18.29 -3.50
C GLU A 221 -9.98 -16.96 -2.85
N VAL A 222 -10.88 -15.97 -2.87
CA VAL A 222 -10.69 -14.68 -2.20
C VAL A 222 -10.50 -14.89 -0.69
N LYS A 223 -11.38 -15.69 -0.07
CA LYS A 223 -11.25 -16.06 1.35
C LYS A 223 -9.90 -16.74 1.64
N ARG A 224 -9.45 -17.68 0.81
CA ARG A 224 -8.11 -18.28 0.97
C ARG A 224 -6.99 -17.25 0.85
N GLY A 225 -7.10 -16.30 -0.09
CA GLY A 225 -6.17 -15.18 -0.24
C GLY A 225 -6.06 -14.35 1.04
N ILE A 226 -7.20 -13.87 1.56
CA ILE A 226 -7.27 -13.10 2.80
C ILE A 226 -6.71 -13.92 3.98
N LYS A 227 -7.12 -15.19 4.12
CA LYS A 227 -6.71 -16.06 5.23
C LYS A 227 -5.21 -16.35 5.24
N ARG A 228 -4.55 -16.44 4.09
CA ARG A 228 -3.09 -16.65 3.99
C ARG A 228 -2.28 -15.38 4.19
N SER A 229 -2.92 -14.22 4.23
CA SER A 229 -2.26 -12.92 4.32
C SER A 229 -2.07 -12.47 5.76
N ARG A 230 -0.96 -11.80 6.04
CA ARG A 230 -0.70 -11.16 7.35
C ARG A 230 -1.46 -9.84 7.44
N ILE A 231 -1.49 -9.08 6.34
CA ILE A 231 -2.23 -7.83 6.19
C ILE A 231 -3.21 -7.92 5.02
N LEU A 232 -4.43 -7.43 5.23
CA LEU A 232 -5.36 -7.01 4.17
C LEU A 232 -5.40 -5.48 4.16
N PHE A 233 -4.94 -4.87 3.07
CA PHE A 233 -5.00 -3.43 2.84
C PHE A 233 -6.23 -3.07 2.03
N CYS A 234 -7.00 -2.13 2.56
CA CYS A 234 -8.20 -1.56 1.96
C CYS A 234 -8.05 -0.05 1.90
N ASN A 235 -8.72 0.58 0.94
CA ASN A 235 -8.74 2.03 0.84
C ASN A 235 -10.15 2.60 0.59
N GLY A 236 -10.33 3.91 0.71
CA GLY A 236 -11.63 4.54 0.53
C GLY A 236 -12.20 4.45 -0.89
N TYR A 237 -11.39 4.20 -1.91
CA TYR A 237 -11.84 3.98 -3.28
C TYR A 237 -12.35 2.55 -3.52
N ASP A 238 -12.20 1.63 -2.57
CA ASP A 238 -12.87 0.31 -2.62
C ASP A 238 -14.39 0.48 -2.75
N PHE A 239 -14.95 1.57 -2.21
CA PHE A 239 -16.38 1.92 -2.27
C PHE A 239 -16.86 2.37 -3.65
N ASP A 240 -15.94 2.80 -4.52
CA ASP A 240 -16.26 3.21 -5.89
C ASP A 240 -16.34 1.98 -6.80
N GLU A 241 -15.74 0.87 -6.38
CA GLU A 241 -15.68 -0.39 -7.11
C GLU A 241 -16.65 -1.44 -6.57
N LEU A 242 -16.72 -1.60 -5.25
CA LEU A 242 -17.39 -2.70 -4.57
C LEU A 242 -18.56 -2.21 -3.71
N CYS A 243 -19.60 -3.03 -3.63
CA CYS A 243 -20.74 -2.77 -2.75
C CYS A 243 -20.32 -2.76 -1.27
N PRO A 244 -20.86 -1.85 -0.42
CA PRO A 244 -20.53 -1.78 1.01
C PRO A 244 -20.69 -3.11 1.76
N GLY A 245 -21.67 -3.95 1.40
CA GLY A 245 -21.87 -5.26 2.01
C GLY A 245 -20.73 -6.27 1.74
N LEU A 246 -20.15 -6.23 0.54
CA LEU A 246 -19.02 -7.10 0.18
C LEU A 246 -17.74 -6.65 0.88
N ILE A 247 -17.52 -5.34 0.95
CA ILE A 247 -16.44 -4.71 1.69
C ILE A 247 -16.49 -5.12 3.18
N LEU A 248 -17.66 -4.99 3.81
CA LEU A 248 -17.87 -5.41 5.20
C LEU A 248 -17.54 -6.90 5.39
N SER A 249 -18.00 -7.75 4.46
CA SER A 249 -17.72 -9.18 4.50
C SER A 249 -16.22 -9.49 4.41
N ALA A 250 -15.45 -8.74 3.63
CA ALA A 250 -14.00 -8.91 3.50
C ALA A 250 -13.27 -8.55 4.80
N VAL A 251 -13.66 -7.45 5.43
CA VAL A 251 -13.11 -6.98 6.72
C VAL A 251 -13.42 -7.98 7.83
N ASP A 252 -14.68 -8.39 7.95
CA ASP A 252 -15.11 -9.34 8.99
C ASP A 252 -14.40 -10.69 8.82
N TYR A 253 -14.32 -11.19 7.59
CA TYR A 253 -13.59 -12.43 7.31
C TYR A 253 -12.08 -12.32 7.60
N ALA A 254 -11.45 -11.18 7.27
CA ALA A 254 -10.04 -10.94 7.59
C ALA A 254 -9.80 -11.04 9.11
N ILE A 255 -10.68 -10.41 9.89
CA ILE A 255 -10.63 -10.42 11.36
C ILE A 255 -10.81 -11.83 11.92
N GLU A 256 -11.82 -12.57 11.44
CA GLU A 256 -12.07 -13.97 11.83
C GLU A 256 -10.88 -14.87 11.49
N ALA A 257 -10.24 -14.65 10.35
CA ALA A 257 -9.07 -15.39 9.90
C ALA A 257 -7.75 -14.96 10.59
N GLY A 258 -7.78 -13.97 11.48
CA GLY A 258 -6.59 -13.43 12.15
C GLY A 258 -5.64 -12.69 11.22
N THR A 259 -6.16 -12.14 10.12
CA THR A 259 -5.45 -11.22 9.20
C THR A 259 -5.64 -9.80 9.72
N SER A 260 -4.56 -9.03 9.84
CA SER A 260 -4.65 -7.63 10.26
C SER A 260 -5.23 -6.78 9.14
N VAL A 261 -6.10 -5.83 9.49
CA VAL A 261 -6.74 -4.93 8.52
C VAL A 261 -6.07 -3.56 8.57
N PHE A 262 -5.59 -3.10 7.43
CA PHE A 262 -5.05 -1.75 7.25
C PHE A 262 -6.04 -0.96 6.38
N PHE A 263 -6.38 0.25 6.81
CA PHE A 263 -7.34 1.08 6.09
C PHE A 263 -6.80 2.49 5.87
N ASP A 264 -6.74 2.90 4.61
CA ASP A 264 -6.50 4.28 4.19
C ASP A 264 -7.79 4.86 3.60
N PRO A 265 -8.59 5.65 4.34
CA PRO A 265 -9.83 6.20 3.81
C PRO A 265 -9.62 7.15 2.64
N GLY A 266 -8.40 7.69 2.48
CA GLY A 266 -8.07 8.66 1.45
C GLY A 266 -9.03 9.87 1.42
N PRO A 267 -9.05 10.61 0.29
CA PRO A 267 -9.99 11.72 0.12
C PRO A 267 -11.45 11.25 0.10
N ARG A 268 -11.71 9.97 -0.21
CA ARG A 268 -13.06 9.39 -0.22
C ARG A 268 -13.69 9.35 1.17
N GLY A 269 -12.91 9.25 2.25
CA GLY A 269 -13.44 9.27 3.62
C GLY A 269 -14.39 10.44 3.90
N LYS A 270 -14.03 11.65 3.45
CA LYS A 270 -14.86 12.86 3.62
C LYS A 270 -16.19 12.76 2.88
N SER A 271 -16.19 12.25 1.66
CA SER A 271 -17.41 12.05 0.88
C SER A 271 -18.27 10.93 1.45
N LEU A 272 -17.67 9.84 1.93
CA LEU A 272 -18.36 8.70 2.52
C LEU A 272 -19.09 9.07 3.82
N LEU A 273 -18.58 10.03 4.60
CA LEU A 273 -19.31 10.60 5.75
C LEU A 273 -20.66 11.22 5.37
N ARG A 274 -20.80 11.68 4.12
CA ARG A 274 -22.02 12.28 3.57
C ARG A 274 -22.71 11.39 2.55
N GLY A 275 -22.24 10.15 2.40
CA GLY A 275 -22.79 9.16 1.48
C GLY A 275 -24.11 8.56 1.98
N THR A 276 -24.52 7.48 1.33
CA THR A 276 -25.65 6.64 1.73
C THR A 276 -25.47 6.08 3.15
N MET A 277 -26.55 5.61 3.76
CA MET A 277 -26.50 5.01 5.09
C MET A 277 -25.58 3.78 5.14
N GLU A 278 -25.56 2.98 4.07
CA GLU A 278 -24.70 1.79 3.98
C GLU A 278 -23.22 2.17 3.82
N GLU A 279 -22.89 3.16 3.01
CA GLU A 279 -21.52 3.69 2.92
C GLU A 279 -21.04 4.22 4.26
N GLN A 280 -21.85 5.03 4.95
CA GLN A 280 -21.49 5.56 6.26
C GLN A 280 -21.33 4.45 7.31
N LYS A 281 -22.17 3.42 7.27
CA LYS A 281 -22.08 2.25 8.15
C LYS A 281 -20.79 1.47 7.90
N ALA A 282 -20.46 1.20 6.64
CA ALA A 282 -19.25 0.49 6.25
C ALA A 282 -17.97 1.31 6.56
N LEU A 283 -17.98 2.63 6.32
CA LEU A 283 -16.88 3.51 6.75
C LEU A 283 -16.67 3.46 8.27
N ARG A 284 -17.74 3.61 9.05
CA ARG A 284 -17.64 3.51 10.52
C ARG A 284 -17.12 2.14 10.96
N HIS A 285 -17.49 1.06 10.27
CA HIS A 285 -16.99 -0.28 10.55
C HIS A 285 -15.48 -0.37 10.30
N PHE A 286 -15.00 0.08 9.13
CA PHE A 286 -13.57 0.15 8.84
C PHE A 286 -12.78 0.93 9.88
N LEU A 287 -13.24 2.14 10.21
CA LEU A 287 -12.56 3.00 11.19
C LEU A 287 -12.47 2.34 12.58
N ARG A 288 -13.46 1.52 12.94
CA ARG A 288 -13.51 0.83 14.24
C ARG A 288 -12.74 -0.49 14.27
N MET A 289 -12.70 -1.20 13.14
CA MET A 289 -12.28 -2.60 13.09
C MET A 289 -10.90 -2.81 12.45
N SER A 290 -10.31 -1.77 11.86
CA SER A 290 -8.95 -1.81 11.33
C SER A 290 -7.91 -1.84 12.46
N ASP A 291 -6.84 -2.61 12.27
CA ASP A 291 -5.69 -2.62 13.19
C ASP A 291 -4.82 -1.38 12.99
N VAL A 292 -4.72 -0.86 11.76
CA VAL A 292 -3.95 0.32 11.41
C VAL A 292 -4.78 1.25 10.54
N LEU A 293 -4.90 2.52 10.95
CA LEU A 293 -5.47 3.60 10.14
C LEU A 293 -4.33 4.45 9.58
N LEU A 294 -4.36 4.73 8.28
CA LEU A 294 -3.37 5.58 7.61
C LEU A 294 -4.08 6.76 6.97
N LEU A 295 -3.81 7.97 7.42
CA LEU A 295 -4.51 9.17 6.95
C LEU A 295 -3.52 10.30 6.75
N THR A 296 -3.83 11.28 5.91
CA THR A 296 -3.20 12.60 5.95
C THR A 296 -3.81 13.45 7.08
N SER A 297 -3.13 14.53 7.46
CA SER A 297 -3.67 15.49 8.44
C SER A 297 -5.06 15.99 8.04
N ASP A 298 -5.23 16.39 6.78
CA ASP A 298 -6.49 16.93 6.26
C ASP A 298 -7.62 15.88 6.25
N GLU A 299 -7.28 14.61 6.00
CA GLU A 299 -8.23 13.50 6.07
C GLU A 299 -8.64 13.18 7.51
N ALA A 300 -7.68 13.16 8.44
CA ALA A 300 -7.96 12.98 9.86
C ALA A 300 -8.85 14.10 10.41
N GLU A 301 -8.56 15.36 10.08
CA GLU A 301 -9.41 16.50 10.42
C GLU A 301 -10.80 16.35 9.78
N SER A 302 -10.88 15.98 8.50
CA SER A 302 -12.16 15.82 7.82
C SER A 302 -13.04 14.73 8.45
N LEU A 303 -12.43 13.69 9.03
CA LEU A 303 -13.15 12.59 9.67
C LEU A 303 -13.56 12.87 11.11
N THR A 304 -12.80 13.71 11.83
CA THR A 304 -12.98 13.95 13.27
C THR A 304 -13.52 15.32 13.61
N GLY A 305 -13.38 16.30 12.70
CA GLY A 305 -13.58 17.72 12.96
C GLY A 305 -12.47 18.37 13.80
N ILE A 306 -11.34 17.69 14.02
CA ILE A 306 -10.25 18.14 14.90
C ILE A 306 -9.03 18.51 14.04
N ALA A 307 -8.61 19.78 14.08
CA ALA A 307 -7.51 20.28 13.26
C ALA A 307 -6.13 19.79 13.73
N ASN A 308 -5.92 19.63 15.04
CA ASN A 308 -4.64 19.13 15.55
C ASN A 308 -4.50 17.63 15.19
N PRO A 309 -3.49 17.23 14.39
CA PRO A 309 -3.37 15.86 13.90
C PRO A 309 -3.14 14.82 14.99
N ILE A 310 -2.52 15.20 16.12
CA ILE A 310 -2.33 14.30 17.26
C ILE A 310 -3.68 14.00 17.91
N LEU A 311 -4.46 15.03 18.20
CA LEU A 311 -5.78 14.89 18.81
C LEU A 311 -6.76 14.15 17.89
N ALA A 312 -6.75 14.46 16.59
CA ALA A 312 -7.54 13.74 15.60
C ALA A 312 -7.20 12.24 15.59
N GLY A 313 -5.90 11.91 15.59
CA GLY A 313 -5.46 10.52 15.63
C GLY A 313 -5.77 9.82 16.95
N GLN A 314 -5.68 10.51 18.09
CA GLN A 314 -6.11 9.98 19.39
C GLN A 314 -7.62 9.70 19.44
N GLU A 315 -8.44 10.55 18.84
CA GLU A 315 -9.89 10.34 18.75
C GLU A 315 -10.23 9.12 17.88
N LEU A 316 -9.56 8.96 16.74
CA LEU A 316 -9.70 7.76 15.90
C LEU A 316 -9.25 6.50 16.63
N LEU A 317 -8.15 6.57 17.39
CA LEU A 317 -7.67 5.44 18.20
C LEU A 317 -8.68 5.09 19.31
N ARG A 318 -9.24 6.10 20.00
CA ARG A 318 -10.20 5.93 21.10
C ARG A 318 -11.53 5.34 20.63
N THR A 319 -11.98 5.73 19.44
CA THR A 319 -13.22 5.21 18.84
C THR A 319 -13.02 3.86 18.16
N GLY A 320 -11.77 3.53 17.81
CA GLY A 320 -11.31 2.23 17.36
C GLY A 320 -11.51 1.11 18.40
N VAL A 321 -12.12 0.00 17.99
CA VAL A 321 -12.25 -1.21 18.83
C VAL A 321 -11.02 -2.08 18.71
N ARG A 322 -10.44 -2.15 17.51
CA ARG A 322 -9.26 -2.98 17.20
C ARG A 322 -8.01 -2.17 16.86
N THR A 323 -8.17 -0.86 16.68
CA THR A 323 -7.13 0.05 16.21
C THR A 323 -5.96 0.05 17.19
N LYS A 324 -4.79 -0.32 16.66
CA LYS A 324 -3.52 -0.31 17.39
C LYS A 324 -2.72 0.93 17.04
N TRP A 325 -2.64 1.23 15.74
CA TRP A 325 -1.86 2.35 15.21
C TRP A 325 -2.76 3.30 14.42
N VAL A 326 -2.63 4.59 14.69
CA VAL A 326 -3.13 5.64 13.80
C VAL A 326 -1.93 6.41 13.27
N VAL A 327 -1.72 6.36 11.97
CA VAL A 327 -0.59 7.01 11.30
C VAL A 327 -1.09 8.22 10.53
N VAL A 328 -0.58 9.39 10.87
CA VAL A 328 -0.95 10.67 10.25
C VAL A 328 0.22 11.19 9.42
N LYS A 329 0.01 11.30 8.11
CA LYS A 329 0.94 11.80 7.08
C LYS A 329 0.77 13.32 6.95
N MET A 330 1.86 14.06 6.96
CA MET A 330 1.86 15.54 6.89
C MET A 330 2.75 16.07 5.75
N GLY A 331 2.91 15.27 4.69
CA GLY A 331 3.72 15.62 3.52
C GLY A 331 5.15 16.04 3.90
N PRO A 332 5.59 17.26 3.55
CA PRO A 332 6.96 17.72 3.83
C PRO A 332 7.26 17.90 5.31
N ARG A 333 6.25 17.86 6.21
CA ARG A 333 6.45 17.91 7.66
C ARG A 333 6.74 16.54 8.28
N GLY A 334 6.57 15.46 7.54
CA GLY A 334 6.80 14.09 8.01
C GLY A 334 5.52 13.41 8.47
N SER A 335 5.60 12.66 9.57
CA SER A 335 4.51 11.78 10.00
C SER A 335 4.47 11.56 11.51
N ILE A 336 3.29 11.19 12.01
CA ILE A 336 3.02 10.85 13.41
C ILE A 336 2.41 9.45 13.46
N LEU A 337 2.79 8.63 14.42
CA LEU A 337 2.17 7.34 14.73
C LEU A 337 1.72 7.34 16.18
N ILE A 338 0.42 7.15 16.38
CA ILE A 338 -0.24 7.22 17.67
C ILE A 338 -0.68 5.82 18.06
N THR A 339 -0.34 5.44 19.29
CA THR A 339 -0.79 4.21 19.96
C THR A 339 -1.43 4.58 21.29
N THR A 340 -1.92 3.59 22.02
CA THR A 340 -2.55 3.82 23.34
C THR A 340 -1.57 4.36 24.37
N SER A 341 -0.27 4.16 24.19
CA SER A 341 0.77 4.51 25.18
C SER A 341 1.80 5.53 24.67
N ASN A 342 1.97 5.66 23.35
CA ASN A 342 3.07 6.42 22.76
C ASN A 342 2.62 7.20 21.53
N ILE A 343 3.13 8.43 21.41
CA ILE A 343 3.09 9.26 20.20
C ILE A 343 4.50 9.29 19.63
N THR A 344 4.68 8.75 18.43
CA THR A 344 5.96 8.74 17.74
C THR A 344 5.94 9.70 16.56
N CYS A 345 6.97 10.53 16.43
CA CYS A 345 7.08 11.54 15.38
C CYS A 345 8.39 11.36 14.59
N ALA A 346 8.31 11.53 13.27
CA ALA A 346 9.47 11.55 12.40
C ALA A 346 9.33 12.63 11.33
N SER A 347 10.36 13.46 11.17
CA SER A 347 10.45 14.44 10.08
C SER A 347 10.59 13.77 8.72
N ALA A 348 10.11 14.45 7.67
CA ALA A 348 10.31 14.06 6.28
C ALA A 348 11.76 14.29 5.83
N PHE A 349 12.11 13.80 4.64
CA PHE A 349 13.38 14.08 3.98
C PHE A 349 13.23 15.29 3.04
N LYS A 350 14.21 16.19 3.07
CA LYS A 350 14.39 17.27 2.08
C LYS A 350 14.94 16.66 0.79
N VAL A 351 14.06 16.51 -0.18
CA VAL A 351 14.38 16.00 -1.52
C VAL A 351 13.88 16.96 -2.59
N LYS A 352 14.43 16.84 -3.80
CA LYS A 352 13.86 17.50 -4.97
C LYS A 352 12.61 16.73 -5.40
N VAL A 353 11.44 17.29 -5.13
CA VAL A 353 10.16 16.70 -5.53
C VAL A 353 9.94 16.90 -7.03
N MET A 354 9.69 15.80 -7.72
CA MET A 354 9.34 15.75 -9.14
C MET A 354 7.84 15.52 -9.30
N ASP A 355 7.30 14.55 -8.56
CA ASP A 355 5.89 14.19 -8.55
C ASP A 355 5.50 13.69 -7.15
N THR A 356 4.23 13.83 -6.74
CA THR A 356 3.73 13.34 -5.44
C THR A 356 2.82 12.12 -5.57
N VAL A 357 2.47 11.70 -6.78
CA VAL A 357 1.61 10.53 -7.01
C VAL A 357 2.31 9.26 -6.48
N GLY A 358 1.57 8.42 -5.75
CA GLY A 358 2.08 7.18 -5.18
C GLY A 358 2.95 7.32 -3.93
N CYS A 359 3.25 8.55 -3.46
CA CYS A 359 4.03 8.75 -2.23
C CYS A 359 3.31 8.18 -0.99
N GLY A 360 2.00 8.39 -0.89
CA GLY A 360 1.16 7.84 0.18
C GLY A 360 1.09 6.31 0.14
N ASP A 361 0.91 5.76 -1.05
CA ASP A 361 0.84 4.30 -1.27
C ASP A 361 2.17 3.62 -0.91
N SER A 362 3.29 4.23 -1.30
CA SER A 362 4.63 3.72 -1.00
C SER A 362 4.94 3.86 0.50
N PHE A 363 4.47 4.92 1.14
CA PHE A 363 4.54 5.07 2.59
C PHE A 363 3.79 3.94 3.31
N VAL A 364 2.58 3.56 2.84
CA VAL A 364 1.79 2.45 3.41
C VAL A 364 2.58 1.14 3.37
N ALA A 365 3.24 0.84 2.25
CA ALA A 365 4.07 -0.36 2.10
C ALA A 365 5.18 -0.45 3.17
N ALA A 366 5.80 0.68 3.51
CA ALA A 366 6.82 0.75 4.56
C ALA A 366 6.25 0.58 5.97
N ILE A 367 5.04 1.10 6.24
CA ILE A 367 4.32 0.85 7.50
C ILE A 367 3.98 -0.63 7.63
N ALA A 368 3.52 -1.28 6.56
CA ALA A 368 3.25 -2.72 6.54
C ALA A 368 4.52 -3.52 6.83
N PHE A 369 5.66 -3.17 6.22
CA PHE A 369 6.95 -3.79 6.50
C PHE A 369 7.33 -3.65 7.98
N GLY A 370 7.25 -2.44 8.54
CA GLY A 370 7.56 -2.18 9.94
C GLY A 370 6.67 -2.97 10.91
N PHE A 371 5.37 -3.04 10.61
CA PHE A 371 4.40 -3.81 11.38
C PHE A 371 4.68 -5.31 11.37
N ILE A 372 4.91 -5.88 10.18
CA ILE A 372 5.16 -7.32 9.98
C ILE A 372 6.45 -7.78 10.67
N HIS A 373 7.50 -6.95 10.63
CA HIS A 373 8.81 -7.28 11.18
C HIS A 373 9.04 -6.76 12.62
N ASN A 374 7.99 -6.24 13.27
CA ASN A 374 8.03 -5.64 14.61
C ASN A 374 9.19 -4.63 14.77
N ILE A 375 9.33 -3.74 13.79
CA ILE A 375 10.35 -2.69 13.79
C ILE A 375 9.93 -1.59 14.77
N PRO A 376 10.85 -1.03 15.58
CA PRO A 376 10.54 0.09 16.47
C PRO A 376 9.79 1.21 15.75
N LEU A 377 8.77 1.79 16.39
CA LEU A 377 7.82 2.71 15.76
C LEU A 377 8.51 3.90 15.07
N VAL A 378 9.54 4.46 15.72
CA VAL A 378 10.28 5.60 15.19
C VAL A 378 11.11 5.22 13.97
N THR A 379 11.67 4.01 13.96
CA THR A 379 12.40 3.43 12.83
C THR A 379 11.45 3.12 11.67
N THR A 380 10.25 2.62 11.97
CA THR A 380 9.17 2.40 10.98
C THR A 380 8.74 3.70 10.32
N LEU A 381 8.51 4.78 11.09
CA LEU A 381 8.15 6.08 10.51
C LEU A 381 9.30 6.71 9.71
N ALA A 382 10.54 6.62 10.20
CA ALA A 382 11.70 7.10 9.46
C ALA A 382 11.81 6.41 8.10
N PHE A 383 11.64 5.09 8.08
CA PHE A 383 11.62 4.30 6.85
C PHE A 383 10.47 4.68 5.93
N ALA A 384 9.25 4.83 6.47
CA ALA A 384 8.09 5.21 5.67
C ALA A 384 8.23 6.60 5.04
N ASN A 385 8.75 7.58 5.80
CA ASN A 385 9.10 8.90 5.26
C ASN A 385 10.17 8.82 4.16
N ALA A 386 11.16 7.93 4.29
CA ALA A 386 12.18 7.74 3.27
C ALA A 386 11.60 7.12 1.99
N VAL A 387 10.74 6.11 2.11
CA VAL A 387 10.09 5.47 0.96
C VAL A 387 9.18 6.45 0.22
N GLY A 388 8.38 7.23 0.94
CA GLY A 388 7.56 8.30 0.36
C GLY A 388 8.41 9.38 -0.32
N ALA A 389 9.48 9.85 0.32
CA ALA A 389 10.36 10.86 -0.25
C ALA A 389 11.15 10.36 -1.47
N ALA A 390 11.63 9.11 -1.45
CA ALA A 390 12.30 8.50 -2.61
C ALA A 390 11.32 8.36 -3.80
N THR A 391 10.05 8.04 -3.53
CA THR A 391 9.02 7.98 -4.57
C THR A 391 8.78 9.37 -5.15
N ALA A 392 8.78 10.41 -4.30
CA ALA A 392 8.59 11.79 -4.74
C ALA A 392 9.70 12.33 -5.67
N MET A 393 10.86 11.67 -5.69
CA MET A 393 11.97 12.01 -6.59
C MET A 393 11.76 11.47 -8.01
N GLY A 394 10.85 10.50 -8.18
CA GLY A 394 10.41 9.96 -9.48
C GLY A 394 9.23 10.72 -10.07
N CYS A 395 8.77 10.30 -11.25
CA CYS A 395 7.58 10.86 -11.91
C CYS A 395 6.53 9.75 -12.09
N GLY A 396 5.32 9.97 -11.59
CA GLY A 396 4.24 8.99 -11.57
C GLY A 396 4.37 7.91 -10.48
N ALA A 397 3.38 7.01 -10.46
CA ALA A 397 3.34 5.82 -9.60
C ALA A 397 3.43 4.53 -10.42
N GLY A 398 2.85 3.44 -9.94
CA GLY A 398 2.94 2.12 -10.55
C GLY A 398 4.38 1.64 -10.62
N ARG A 399 4.89 1.42 -11.83
CA ARG A 399 6.29 1.00 -12.05
C ARG A 399 7.31 2.07 -11.67
N ASN A 400 6.88 3.31 -11.46
CA ASN A 400 7.76 4.45 -11.11
C ASN A 400 7.93 4.67 -9.61
N VAL A 401 7.26 3.89 -8.73
CA VAL A 401 7.51 3.97 -7.28
C VAL A 401 8.96 3.62 -6.94
N ALA A 402 9.48 4.10 -5.82
CA ALA A 402 10.91 3.98 -5.53
C ALA A 402 11.39 2.52 -5.47
N ALA A 403 12.59 2.27 -6.02
CA ALA A 403 13.31 1.02 -5.79
C ALA A 403 13.98 1.05 -4.41
N LEU A 404 14.10 -0.11 -3.76
CA LEU A 404 14.72 -0.22 -2.43
C LEU A 404 16.14 0.36 -2.37
N LYS A 405 16.91 0.27 -3.46
CA LYS A 405 18.23 0.91 -3.56
C LYS A 405 18.18 2.42 -3.30
N GLN A 406 17.23 3.13 -3.92
CA GLN A 406 17.09 4.59 -3.75
C GLN A 406 16.67 4.94 -2.33
N VAL A 407 15.82 4.11 -1.71
CA VAL A 407 15.41 4.28 -0.31
C VAL A 407 16.60 4.11 0.63
N VAL A 408 17.42 3.08 0.42
CA VAL A 408 18.63 2.83 1.22
C VAL A 408 19.62 3.98 1.08
N GLU A 409 19.87 4.45 -0.15
CA GLU A 409 20.75 5.61 -0.39
C GLU A 409 20.27 6.87 0.36
N LEU A 410 18.96 7.13 0.35
CA LEU A 410 18.37 8.25 1.08
C LEU A 410 18.49 8.10 2.62
N MET A 411 18.37 6.87 3.12
CA MET A 411 18.54 6.56 4.54
C MET A 411 20.02 6.59 4.97
N GLU A 412 20.98 6.28 4.10
CA GLU A 412 22.41 6.32 4.45
C GLU A 412 22.97 7.77 4.47
N ALA A 413 22.39 8.67 3.67
CA ALA A 413 22.77 10.08 3.60
C ALA A 413 21.56 11.02 3.87
N PRO A 414 21.02 11.03 5.11
CA PRO A 414 19.76 11.68 5.40
C PRO A 414 19.88 13.21 5.44
N ASN A 415 19.03 13.89 4.67
CA ASN A 415 18.79 15.31 4.81
C ASN A 415 17.37 15.56 5.33
N LEU A 416 17.13 15.42 6.64
CA LEU A 416 15.78 15.59 7.22
C LEU A 416 15.31 17.05 7.24
N ASN A 417 14.01 17.25 7.06
CA ASN A 417 13.29 18.49 7.30
C ASN A 417 12.90 18.62 8.78
N GLU A 418 13.91 18.86 9.61
CA GLU A 418 13.71 19.17 11.04
C GLU A 418 13.24 20.62 11.16
N ASP A 419 12.06 20.77 11.74
CA ASP A 419 11.41 22.05 12.04
C ASP A 419 11.01 22.01 13.52
N ASP A 420 11.96 22.37 14.39
CA ASP A 420 11.78 22.28 15.84
C ASP A 420 10.66 23.22 16.32
N GLU A 421 10.44 24.36 15.67
CA GLU A 421 9.37 25.30 16.02
C GLU A 421 8.00 24.66 15.78
N PHE A 422 7.79 24.10 14.58
CA PHE A 422 6.55 23.37 14.27
C PHE A 422 6.28 22.23 15.25
N TRP A 423 7.28 21.41 15.55
CA TRP A 423 7.09 20.27 16.45
C TRP A 423 6.87 20.71 17.91
N ASN A 424 7.53 21.76 18.37
CA ASN A 424 7.31 22.32 19.69
C ASN A 424 5.91 22.96 19.83
N GLU A 425 5.42 23.63 18.79
CA GLU A 425 4.05 24.16 18.75
C GLU A 425 3.04 23.00 18.81
N LEU A 426 3.18 22.02 17.92
CA LEU A 426 2.26 20.88 17.82
C LEU A 426 2.21 20.03 19.10
N LEU A 427 3.36 19.82 19.75
CA LEU A 427 3.45 19.05 21.00
C LEU A 427 3.16 19.90 22.25
N GLY A 428 3.40 21.20 22.19
CA GLY A 428 3.25 22.13 23.31
C GLY A 428 1.79 22.31 23.73
N GLU A 429 0.85 22.12 22.82
CA GLU A 429 -0.57 22.26 23.13
C GLU A 429 -1.10 21.11 24.02
N HIS A 430 -0.65 19.85 23.87
CA HIS A 430 -1.36 18.71 24.47
C HIS A 430 -0.52 17.45 24.76
N LEU A 431 0.16 17.43 25.92
CA LEU A 431 0.83 16.23 26.46
C LEU A 431 0.03 15.58 27.59
N ASP A 432 -1.14 15.01 27.29
CA ASP A 432 -1.83 14.12 28.22
C ASP A 432 -1.10 12.78 28.32
N SER A 433 -0.46 12.51 29.47
CA SER A 433 0.06 11.23 30.00
C SER A 433 0.93 10.29 29.13
N GLN A 434 0.98 10.44 27.81
CA GLN A 434 1.66 9.55 26.87
C GLN A 434 3.12 9.94 26.68
N GLU A 435 3.97 8.93 26.45
CA GLU A 435 5.36 9.14 26.08
C GLU A 435 5.45 9.60 24.62
N VAL A 436 6.30 10.59 24.35
CA VAL A 436 6.55 11.08 23.00
C VAL A 436 7.93 10.63 22.56
N THR A 437 8.00 9.91 21.44
CA THR A 437 9.28 9.49 20.83
C THR A 437 9.54 10.26 19.55
N PHE A 438 10.69 10.93 19.46
CA PHE A 438 11.04 11.78 18.33
C PHE A 438 12.32 11.31 17.64
N LEU A 439 12.30 11.22 16.32
CA LEU A 439 13.49 10.96 15.50
C LEU A 439 14.35 12.23 15.41
N SER A 440 15.62 12.17 15.82
CA SER A 440 16.52 13.33 15.79
C SER A 440 17.82 13.03 15.04
N LYS A 441 18.36 14.02 14.31
CA LYS A 441 19.73 13.95 13.79
C LYS A 441 20.79 14.11 14.87
N MET A 442 20.50 14.81 15.96
CA MET A 442 21.46 15.02 17.03
C MET A 442 21.64 13.73 17.85
N ILE A 443 22.88 13.45 18.24
CA ILE A 443 23.21 12.39 19.20
C ILE A 443 22.84 12.89 20.60
N LEU A 444 21.54 12.95 20.87
CA LEU A 444 20.99 13.21 22.20
C LEU A 444 20.23 11.94 22.59
N ASN A 445 20.96 10.95 23.12
CA ASN A 445 20.31 9.83 23.80
C ASN A 445 19.99 10.30 25.22
N GLY A 446 18.74 10.71 25.44
CA GLY A 446 18.29 11.15 26.75
C GLY A 446 16.79 11.40 26.80
N SER A 447 16.18 11.03 27.92
CA SER A 447 14.80 11.40 28.26
C SER A 447 14.81 12.70 29.05
N ASN A 448 14.29 13.79 28.49
CA ASN A 448 13.95 14.99 29.29
C ASN A 448 12.48 14.88 29.69
N GLY A 449 12.19 14.11 30.74
CA GLY A 449 10.82 13.83 31.15
C GLY A 449 10.12 12.86 30.19
N ARG A 450 8.97 13.27 29.62
CA ARG A 450 8.12 12.44 28.73
C ARG A 450 8.60 12.36 27.27
N MET A 451 9.65 13.08 26.91
CA MET A 451 10.16 13.15 25.55
C MET A 451 11.42 12.28 25.42
N ASN A 452 11.34 11.28 24.56
CA ASN A 452 12.44 10.38 24.20
C ASN A 452 12.94 10.73 22.80
N ARG A 453 14.25 10.98 22.64
CA ARG A 453 14.87 11.24 21.35
C ARG A 453 15.65 10.02 20.88
N VAL A 454 15.37 9.57 19.66
CA VAL A 454 16.08 8.45 19.01
C VAL A 454 16.91 9.00 17.86
N SER A 455 18.21 8.75 17.91
CA SER A 455 19.11 9.16 16.83
C SER A 455 18.78 8.46 15.53
N PHE A 456 18.85 9.20 14.42
CA PHE A 456 18.59 8.65 13.10
C PHE A 456 19.54 7.50 12.73
N GLN A 457 20.81 7.57 13.14
CA GLN A 457 21.79 6.50 12.88
C GLN A 457 21.39 5.18 13.55
N LYS A 458 20.75 5.25 14.73
CA LYS A 458 20.21 4.06 15.41
C LYS A 458 19.03 3.46 14.62
N ALA A 459 18.13 4.29 14.10
CA ALA A 459 17.04 3.81 13.26
C ALA A 459 17.58 3.11 12.00
N VAL A 460 18.59 3.69 11.34
CA VAL A 460 19.24 3.08 10.16
C VAL A 460 19.89 1.74 10.51
N SER A 461 20.64 1.66 11.61
CA SER A 461 21.35 0.43 11.99
C SER A 461 20.42 -0.72 12.38
N GLU A 462 19.23 -0.41 12.90
CA GLU A 462 18.17 -1.39 13.18
C GLU A 462 17.43 -1.85 11.90
N LEU A 463 17.26 -0.95 10.93
CA LEU A 463 16.47 -1.21 9.71
C LEU A 463 17.26 -1.98 8.64
N LEU A 464 18.48 -1.55 8.31
CA LEU A 464 19.23 -2.08 7.16
C LEU A 464 19.45 -3.61 7.23
N PRO A 465 19.74 -4.23 8.39
CA PRO A 465 19.85 -5.69 8.48
C PRO A 465 18.54 -6.42 8.11
N LYS A 466 17.38 -5.87 8.50
CA LYS A 466 16.07 -6.46 8.22
C LYS A 466 15.70 -6.39 6.73
N LEU A 467 16.06 -5.30 6.05
CA LEU A 467 15.88 -5.16 4.61
C LEU A 467 16.77 -6.13 3.82
N LYS A 468 17.99 -6.38 4.29
CA LYS A 468 18.89 -7.37 3.68
C LYS A 468 18.36 -8.80 3.86
N SER A 469 17.83 -9.14 5.03
CA SER A 469 17.25 -10.48 5.25
C SER A 469 15.98 -10.71 4.43
N SER A 470 15.10 -9.70 4.29
CA SER A 470 13.88 -9.86 3.49
C SER A 470 14.20 -10.06 2.00
N GLN A 471 15.21 -9.38 1.46
CA GLN A 471 15.66 -9.61 0.08
C GLN A 471 16.16 -11.04 -0.15
N LEU A 472 16.92 -11.59 0.80
CA LEU A 472 17.42 -12.97 0.74
C LEU A 472 16.28 -14.00 0.78
N GLU A 473 15.29 -13.79 1.66
CA GLU A 473 14.11 -14.65 1.76
C GLU A 473 13.23 -14.56 0.50
N GLY A 474 12.99 -13.35 -0.02
CA GLY A 474 12.23 -13.12 -1.25
C GLY A 474 12.87 -13.73 -2.50
N THR A 475 14.21 -13.78 -2.56
CA THR A 475 14.94 -14.40 -3.69
C THR A 475 14.88 -15.93 -3.65
N LEU A 476 14.72 -16.54 -2.47
CA LEU A 476 14.62 -17.99 -2.30
C LEU A 476 13.20 -18.53 -2.55
N SER A 477 12.19 -17.67 -2.57
CA SER A 477 10.79 -18.02 -2.79
C SER A 477 10.29 -17.89 -4.24
N CYS A 478 11.13 -17.41 -5.16
CA CYS A 478 10.81 -17.25 -6.59
C CYS A 478 11.13 -18.50 -7.42
#